data_AF-A0ABC8UP93-F1
#
_entry.id   AF-A0ABC8UP93-F1
#
_cell.length_a   1.000
_cell.length_b   1.000
_cell.length_c   1.000
_cell.angle_alpha   90.00
_cell.angle_beta   90.00
_cell.angle_gamma   90.00
#
_symmetry.space_group_name_H-M   'P 1'
#
loop_
_entity.id
_entity.type
_entity.pdbx_description
1 polymer ?
#
loop_
_entity_poly.entity_id
_entity_poly.type
_entity_poly.pdbx_seq_one_letter_code
_entity_poly.pdbx_strand_id
1 'polypeptide(L)'
;MEGHFLWQLDHQGDSIFARNLVERVPITDLAFVDHLGYTALHCAVIAGNIEAAKLLVNRNPNLPNIWSNQMWLPLHLAAAVPGNREMFLYLLKVTKADIEPKPFEDDSGVRLLSGLITNEFYGEYFFHPENLISNQTSFR
;
A
#
# COMPACT_ATOMS: atom_id res chain seq x y z
N MET A 1 -31.79 13.20 -14.76
CA MET A 1 -30.98 12.06 -15.22
C MET A 1 -29.84 12.62 -16.02
N GLU A 2 -28.74 13.02 -15.37
CA GLU A 2 -27.43 13.34 -15.98
C GLU A 2 -26.58 13.95 -14.87
N GLY A 3 -25.49 13.28 -14.50
CA GLY A 3 -24.66 13.69 -13.35
C GLY A 3 -23.84 12.55 -12.74
N HIS A 4 -24.05 11.31 -13.18
CA HIS A 4 -23.36 10.13 -12.67
C HIS A 4 -22.37 9.52 -13.68
N PHE A 5 -21.67 10.34 -14.48
CA PHE A 5 -20.74 9.83 -15.52
C PHE A 5 -19.45 10.63 -15.76
N LEU A 6 -19.12 11.66 -14.95
CA LEU A 6 -17.92 12.47 -15.20
C LEU A 6 -16.65 12.06 -14.43
N TRP A 7 -16.76 11.25 -13.37
CA TRP A 7 -15.58 10.77 -12.63
C TRP A 7 -14.87 9.58 -13.29
N GLN A 8 -15.53 8.90 -14.23
CA GLN A 8 -15.02 7.65 -14.79
C GLN A 8 -13.97 7.84 -15.89
N LEU A 9 -13.89 9.05 -16.48
CA LEU A 9 -12.95 9.38 -17.55
C LEU A 9 -11.58 9.87 -17.03
N ASP A 10 -11.54 10.49 -15.85
CA ASP A 10 -10.28 11.01 -15.27
C ASP A 10 -9.33 9.88 -14.84
N HIS A 11 -9.90 8.78 -14.32
CA HIS A 11 -9.14 7.59 -13.91
C HIS A 11 -8.47 6.83 -15.07
N GLN A 12 -8.94 6.99 -16.32
CA GLN A 12 -8.33 6.32 -17.47
C GLN A 12 -7.11 7.08 -18.02
N GLY A 13 -7.13 8.42 -17.99
CA GLY A 13 -6.04 9.27 -18.48
C GLY A 13 -4.74 9.04 -17.70
N ASP A 14 -4.82 9.06 -16.37
CA ASP A 14 -3.68 8.80 -15.49
C ASP A 14 -3.16 7.36 -15.61
N SER A 15 -4.05 6.38 -15.83
CA SER A 15 -3.67 4.99 -16.03
C SER A 15 -2.89 4.76 -17.33
N ILE A 16 -3.30 5.40 -18.43
CA ILE A 16 -2.62 5.29 -19.73
C ILE A 16 -1.28 6.02 -19.72
N PHE A 17 -1.22 7.21 -19.11
CA PHE A 17 0.03 7.96 -19.00
C PHE A 17 1.07 7.21 -18.15
N ALA A 18 0.67 6.71 -16.97
CA ALA A 18 1.54 5.91 -16.11
C ALA A 18 2.04 4.66 -16.82
N ARG A 19 1.18 3.94 -17.55
CA ARG A 19 1.54 2.77 -18.35
C ARG A 19 2.61 3.11 -19.40
N ASN A 20 2.36 4.14 -20.21
CA ASN A 20 3.28 4.56 -21.26
C ASN A 20 4.66 4.95 -20.71
N LEU A 21 4.71 5.53 -19.51
CA LEU A 21 5.98 5.91 -18.88
C LEU A 21 6.72 4.67 -18.36
N VAL A 22 6.03 3.78 -17.63
CA VAL A 22 6.64 2.55 -17.09
C VAL A 22 7.20 1.66 -18.19
N GLU A 23 6.53 1.60 -19.34
CA GLU A 23 6.99 0.82 -20.50
C GLU A 23 8.28 1.40 -21.13
N ARG A 24 8.50 2.71 -21.04
CA ARG A 24 9.64 3.42 -21.65
C ARG A 24 10.86 3.56 -20.75
N VAL A 25 10.68 3.66 -19.43
CA VAL A 25 11.79 3.75 -18.47
C VAL A 25 12.55 2.43 -18.45
N PRO A 26 13.88 2.32 -18.54
CA PRO A 26 14.60 1.03 -18.47
C PRO A 26 14.32 0.23 -17.20
N ILE A 27 14.40 -1.12 -17.27
CA ILE A 27 14.12 -1.98 -16.10
C ILE A 27 15.09 -1.74 -14.94
N THR A 28 16.35 -1.44 -15.27
CA THR A 28 17.41 -1.07 -14.32
C THR A 28 17.04 0.15 -13.50
N ASP A 29 16.27 1.06 -14.09
CA ASP A 29 15.99 2.37 -13.52
C ASP A 29 14.74 2.35 -12.64
N LEU A 30 13.89 1.32 -12.77
CA LEU A 30 12.70 1.16 -11.92
C LEU A 30 13.06 0.92 -10.45
N ALA A 31 14.27 0.42 -10.18
CA ALA A 31 14.77 0.21 -8.83
C ALA A 31 15.40 1.48 -8.22
N PHE A 32 15.51 2.58 -8.96
CA PHE A 32 15.95 3.84 -8.39
C PHE A 32 14.97 4.33 -7.32
N VAL A 33 15.56 5.02 -6.35
CA VAL A 33 14.86 5.55 -5.19
C VAL A 33 14.99 7.06 -5.15
N ASP A 34 13.96 7.72 -4.62
CA ASP A 34 14.02 9.13 -4.28
C ASP A 34 14.85 9.39 -3.00
N HIS A 35 14.82 10.63 -2.49
CA HIS A 35 15.55 11.01 -1.28
C HIS A 35 15.04 10.32 0.01
N LEU A 36 13.84 9.73 0.01
CA LEU A 36 13.30 8.94 1.11
C LEU A 36 13.59 7.44 0.94
N GLY A 37 14.26 7.03 -0.14
CA GLY A 37 14.43 5.63 -0.46
C GLY A 37 13.20 5.02 -1.14
N TYR A 38 12.23 5.84 -1.59
CA TYR A 38 11.03 5.33 -2.24
C TYR A 38 11.29 5.03 -3.70
N THR A 39 11.06 3.77 -4.06
CA THR A 39 10.89 3.37 -5.47
C THR A 39 9.55 3.83 -6.01
N ALA A 40 9.38 3.78 -7.33
CA ALA A 40 8.09 4.05 -7.97
C ALA A 40 6.94 3.20 -7.41
N LEU A 41 7.24 1.98 -6.92
CA LEU A 41 6.24 1.12 -6.28
C LEU A 41 5.78 1.66 -4.92
N HIS A 42 6.67 2.24 -4.10
CA HIS A 42 6.25 2.89 -2.85
C HIS A 42 5.29 4.05 -3.13
N CYS A 43 5.60 4.87 -4.14
CA CYS A 43 4.74 5.97 -4.57
C CYS A 43 3.37 5.47 -5.06
N ALA A 44 3.34 4.38 -5.84
CA ALA A 44 2.08 3.78 -6.32
C ALA A 44 1.21 3.27 -5.16
N VAL A 45 1.82 2.73 -4.11
CA VAL A 45 1.11 2.31 -2.89
C VAL A 45 0.51 3.50 -2.15
N ILE A 46 1.28 4.56 -1.94
CA ILE A 46 0.81 5.79 -1.28
C ILE A 46 -0.34 6.43 -2.07
N ALA A 47 -0.26 6.41 -3.40
CA ALA A 47 -1.30 6.92 -4.28
C ALA A 47 -2.54 6.01 -4.40
N GLY A 48 -2.50 4.79 -3.86
CA GLY A 48 -3.57 3.80 -4.00
C GLY A 48 -3.76 3.28 -5.44
N ASN A 49 -2.79 3.50 -6.34
CA ASN A 49 -2.91 3.14 -7.74
C ASN A 49 -2.47 1.67 -7.98
N ILE A 50 -3.41 0.75 -7.77
CA ILE A 50 -3.13 -0.69 -7.89
C ILE A 50 -2.74 -1.13 -9.29
N GLU A 51 -3.27 -0.49 -10.33
CA GLU A 51 -2.93 -0.83 -11.72
C GLU A 51 -1.49 -0.43 -12.05
N ALA A 52 -1.03 0.74 -11.58
CA ALA A 52 0.38 1.12 -11.69
C ALA A 52 1.28 0.17 -10.89
N ALA A 53 0.89 -0.22 -9.68
CA ALA A 53 1.64 -1.19 -8.88
C ALA A 53 1.77 -2.55 -9.60
N LYS A 54 0.68 -3.07 -10.17
CA LYS A 54 0.68 -4.31 -10.97
C LYS A 54 1.62 -4.20 -12.18
N LEU A 55 1.56 -3.09 -12.92
CA LEU A 55 2.45 -2.86 -14.07
C LEU A 55 3.92 -2.82 -13.65
N LEU A 56 4.26 -2.09 -12.58
CA LEU A 56 5.62 -1.97 -12.07
C LEU A 56 6.20 -3.32 -11.66
N VAL A 57 5.45 -4.13 -10.90
CA VAL A 57 5.89 -5.46 -10.45
C VAL A 57 6.02 -6.44 -11.62
N ASN A 58 5.09 -6.40 -12.58
CA ASN A 58 5.20 -7.23 -13.79
C ASN A 58 6.49 -6.90 -14.58
N ARG A 59 6.89 -5.62 -14.58
CA ARG A 59 8.08 -5.13 -15.27
C ARG A 59 9.35 -5.50 -14.51
N ASN A 60 9.36 -5.36 -13.18
CA ASN A 60 10.47 -5.71 -12.32
C ASN A 60 9.96 -6.42 -11.03
N PRO A 61 10.01 -7.77 -11.00
CA PRO A 61 9.52 -8.56 -9.88
C PRO A 61 10.30 -8.41 -8.57
N ASN A 62 11.42 -7.67 -8.56
CA ASN A 62 12.20 -7.43 -7.35
C ASN A 62 11.78 -6.15 -6.60
N LEU A 63 10.99 -5.27 -7.23
CA LEU A 63 10.52 -4.02 -6.60
C LEU A 63 9.78 -4.22 -5.26
N PRO A 64 8.94 -5.26 -5.07
CA PRO A 64 8.26 -5.49 -3.79
C PRO A 64 9.21 -5.70 -2.60
N ASN A 65 10.46 -6.07 -2.86
CA ASN A 65 11.45 -6.43 -1.85
C ASN A 65 12.54 -5.35 -1.66
N ILE A 66 12.32 -4.12 -2.12
CA ILE A 66 13.25 -3.00 -1.92
C ILE A 66 12.82 -2.17 -0.71
N TRP A 67 13.75 -1.92 0.21
CA TRP A 67 13.53 -1.04 1.36
C TRP A 67 13.57 0.44 1.00
N SER A 68 12.75 1.23 1.70
CA SER A 68 12.96 2.65 1.89
C SER A 68 14.06 2.96 2.92
N ASN A 69 14.43 4.24 3.05
CA ASN A 69 15.40 4.68 4.06
C ASN A 69 14.90 4.48 5.49
N GLN A 70 13.58 4.35 5.69
CA GLN A 70 12.98 4.05 6.99
C GLN A 70 12.82 2.54 7.23
N MET A 71 13.41 1.70 6.36
CA MET A 71 13.20 0.25 6.36
C MET A 71 11.72 -0.09 6.27
N TRP A 72 11.04 0.49 5.26
CA TRP A 72 9.68 0.10 4.87
C TRP A 72 9.71 -0.52 3.48
N LEU A 73 8.98 -1.63 3.34
CA LEU A 73 8.70 -2.21 2.03
C LEU A 73 7.40 -1.59 1.51
N PRO A 74 7.14 -1.70 0.20
CA PRO A 74 5.82 -1.38 -0.34
C PRO A 74 4.68 -2.08 0.42
N LEU A 75 4.89 -3.33 0.86
CA LEU A 75 3.93 -4.08 1.67
C LEU A 75 3.66 -3.43 3.05
N HIS A 76 4.68 -2.86 3.70
CA HIS A 76 4.51 -2.13 4.96
C HIS A 76 3.68 -0.86 4.78
N LEU A 77 3.96 -0.09 3.72
CA LEU A 77 3.16 1.08 3.38
C LEU A 77 1.70 0.71 3.11
N ALA A 78 1.45 -0.39 2.40
CA ALA A 78 0.10 -0.83 2.09
C ALA A 78 -0.72 -1.20 3.35
N ALA A 79 -0.06 -1.71 4.39
CA ALA A 79 -0.70 -1.97 5.69
C ALA A 79 -0.92 -0.69 6.52
N ALA A 80 -0.07 0.33 6.34
CA ALA A 80 -0.14 1.57 7.09
C ALA A 80 -1.11 2.61 6.51
N VAL A 81 -1.45 2.49 5.22
CA VAL A 81 -2.37 3.41 4.52
C VAL A 81 -3.81 2.87 4.63
N PRO A 82 -4.77 3.66 5.13
CA PRO A 82 -6.18 3.27 5.19
C PRO A 82 -6.75 2.93 3.79
N GLY A 83 -7.65 1.95 3.73
CA GLY A 83 -8.37 1.61 2.48
C GLY A 83 -7.55 0.85 1.42
N ASN A 84 -6.26 0.59 1.65
CA ASN A 84 -5.38 -0.11 0.70
C ASN A 84 -5.49 -1.65 0.75
N ARG A 85 -6.67 -2.20 1.06
CA ARG A 85 -6.83 -3.65 1.27
C ARG A 85 -6.48 -4.49 0.05
N GLU A 86 -6.95 -4.08 -1.12
CA GLU A 86 -6.64 -4.79 -2.36
C GLU A 86 -5.15 -4.70 -2.70
N MET A 87 -4.55 -3.51 -2.53
CA MET A 87 -3.11 -3.27 -2.73
C MET A 87 -2.27 -4.14 -1.81
N PHE A 88 -2.62 -4.21 -0.52
CA PHE A 88 -1.93 -5.04 0.47
C PHE A 88 -1.98 -6.52 0.09
N LEU A 89 -3.16 -7.05 -0.23
CA LEU A 89 -3.30 -8.46 -0.63
C LEU A 89 -2.52 -8.78 -1.90
N TYR A 90 -2.50 -7.84 -2.86
CA TYR A 90 -1.67 -7.97 -4.05
C TYR A 90 -0.18 -8.03 -3.71
N LEU A 91 0.32 -7.06 -2.93
CA LEU A 91 1.73 -7.01 -2.52
C LEU A 91 2.13 -8.23 -1.69
N LEU A 92 1.24 -8.72 -0.82
CA LEU A 92 1.47 -9.91 -0.02
C LEU A 92 1.75 -11.14 -0.89
N LYS A 93 1.05 -11.24 -2.04
CA LYS A 93 1.23 -12.34 -3.00
C LYS A 93 2.54 -12.24 -3.79
N VAL A 94 3.00 -11.03 -4.10
CA VAL A 94 4.18 -10.82 -4.97
C VAL A 94 5.48 -10.55 -4.20
N THR A 95 5.39 -10.27 -2.90
CA THR A 95 6.57 -10.08 -2.03
C THR A 95 7.18 -11.43 -1.69
N LYS A 96 8.48 -11.58 -1.93
CA LYS A 96 9.21 -12.81 -1.60
C LYS A 96 9.54 -12.81 -0.11
N ALA A 97 9.02 -13.79 0.63
CA ALA A 97 9.20 -13.88 2.08
C ALA A 97 10.54 -14.49 2.51
N ASP A 98 11.08 -15.38 1.67
CA ASP A 98 12.23 -16.24 2.01
C ASP A 98 13.58 -15.61 1.68
N ILE A 99 13.58 -14.39 1.14
CA ILE A 99 14.80 -13.65 0.82
C ILE A 99 14.90 -12.41 1.69
N GLU A 100 16.11 -11.96 1.97
CA GLU A 100 16.29 -10.65 2.58
C GLU A 100 15.79 -9.56 1.61
N PRO A 101 14.95 -8.63 2.08
CA PRO A 101 14.46 -8.53 3.45
C PRO A 101 13.28 -9.43 3.77
N LYS A 102 13.31 -10.02 4.97
CA LYS A 102 12.24 -10.87 5.48
C LYS A 102 11.08 -10.02 6.04
N PRO A 103 9.97 -9.87 5.32
CA PRO A 103 8.92 -8.91 5.66
C PRO A 103 8.11 -9.30 6.91
N PHE A 104 8.25 -10.54 7.38
CA PHE A 104 7.43 -11.13 8.45
C PHE A 104 8.22 -11.48 9.72
N GLU A 105 9.53 -11.21 9.74
CA GLU A 105 10.38 -11.48 10.90
C GLU A 105 10.67 -10.19 11.69
N ASP A 106 11.03 -10.34 12.96
CA ASP A 106 11.49 -9.26 13.85
C ASP A 106 10.56 -8.03 13.88
N ASP A 107 11.15 -6.84 14.05
CA ASP A 107 10.47 -5.55 14.06
C ASP A 107 9.66 -5.29 12.78
N SER A 108 10.04 -5.91 11.66
CA SER A 108 9.34 -5.81 10.38
C SER A 108 7.94 -6.44 10.50
N GLY A 109 7.89 -7.69 10.98
CA GLY A 109 6.63 -8.40 11.19
C GLY A 109 5.73 -7.71 12.20
N VAL A 110 6.29 -7.21 13.31
CA VAL A 110 5.54 -6.46 14.32
C VAL A 110 4.93 -5.19 13.74
N ARG A 111 5.69 -4.43 12.94
CA ARG A 111 5.20 -3.21 12.29
C ARG A 111 4.08 -3.50 11.29
N LEU A 112 4.23 -4.56 10.50
CA LEU A 112 3.20 -5.00 9.56
C LEU A 112 1.90 -5.36 10.29
N LEU A 113 1.98 -6.16 11.33
CA LEU A 113 0.84 -6.56 12.15
C LEU A 113 0.18 -5.35 12.82
N SER A 114 0.97 -4.43 13.39
CA SER A 114 0.45 -3.22 14.00
C SER A 114 -0.31 -2.35 13.00
N GLY A 115 0.23 -2.15 11.78
CA GLY A 115 -0.44 -1.36 10.75
C GLY A 115 -1.79 -1.95 10.34
N LEU A 116 -1.88 -3.27 10.21
CA LEU A 116 -3.13 -3.97 9.87
C LEU A 116 -4.21 -3.81 10.95
N ILE A 117 -3.81 -3.86 12.23
CA ILE A 117 -4.73 -3.68 13.36
C ILE A 117 -5.22 -2.23 13.40
N THR A 118 -4.32 -1.25 13.28
CA THR A 118 -4.70 0.17 13.39
C THR A 118 -5.52 0.66 12.20
N ASN A 119 -5.35 0.07 11.02
CA ASN A 119 -6.08 0.45 9.80
C ASN A 119 -7.26 -0.49 9.48
N GLU A 120 -7.78 -1.18 10.51
CA GLU A 120 -9.05 -1.91 10.49
C GLU A 120 -9.15 -3.01 9.41
N PHE A 121 -8.05 -3.66 9.04
CA PHE A 121 -8.08 -4.76 8.05
C PHE A 121 -8.89 -5.99 8.54
N TYR A 122 -9.21 -6.08 9.83
CA TYR A 122 -9.88 -7.22 10.46
C TYR A 122 -10.95 -6.89 11.53
N GLY A 123 -11.48 -5.67 11.61
CA GLY A 123 -12.52 -5.44 12.63
C GLY A 123 -13.35 -4.18 12.45
N GLU A 124 -14.67 -4.39 12.27
CA GLU A 124 -15.71 -3.44 12.68
C GLU A 124 -15.70 -3.29 14.22
N TYR A 125 -14.66 -2.68 14.79
CA TYR A 125 -14.67 -2.27 16.19
C TYR A 125 -14.46 -0.77 16.29
N PHE A 126 -15.60 -0.08 16.17
CA PHE A 126 -15.93 1.22 16.75
C PHE A 126 -14.90 1.74 17.78
N PHE A 127 -13.91 2.49 17.32
CA PHE A 127 -13.29 3.55 18.12
C PHE A 127 -13.96 4.89 17.79
N HIS A 128 -15.27 4.94 18.02
CA HIS A 128 -15.92 6.21 18.30
C HIS A 128 -15.65 6.54 19.78
N PRO A 129 -14.91 7.61 20.10
CA PRO A 129 -14.70 8.02 21.50
C PRO A 129 -16.02 8.29 22.24
N GLU A 130 -17.11 8.51 21.51
CA GLU A 130 -18.50 8.59 21.97
C GLU A 130 -18.94 7.35 22.79
N ASN A 131 -18.44 6.15 22.47
CA ASN A 131 -18.87 4.88 23.07
C ASN A 131 -18.14 4.53 24.39
N LEU A 132 -17.13 5.31 24.78
CA LEU A 132 -16.44 5.13 26.07
C LEU A 132 -17.16 5.85 27.22
N ILE A 133 -18.11 6.75 26.92
CA ILE A 133 -18.81 7.56 27.92
C ILE A 133 -20.08 6.86 28.43
N SER A 134 -20.67 5.94 27.65
CA SER A 134 -21.94 5.29 28.00
C SER A 134 -21.82 4.05 28.89
N ASN A 135 -20.61 3.48 29.09
CA ASN A 135 -20.41 2.24 29.85
C ASN A 135 -19.76 2.41 31.24
N GLN A 136 -19.68 3.65 31.75
CA GLN A 136 -19.17 3.94 33.11
C GLN A 136 -20.24 4.41 34.11
N THR A 137 -21.54 4.36 33.78
CA THR A 137 -22.62 4.82 34.70
C THR A 137 -23.70 3.79 35.01
N SER A 138 -23.41 2.48 34.87
CA SER A 138 -24.29 1.44 35.43
C SER A 138 -23.50 0.37 36.20
N PHE A 139 -22.79 0.80 37.24
CA PHE A 139 -22.55 -0.04 38.42
C PHE A 139 -22.61 0.83 39.68
N ARG A 140 -23.79 0.75 40.32
CA ARG A 140 -24.20 1.26 41.64
C ARG A 140 -24.48 2.75 41.79
#